data_AF-A0A6I6A4V2-F1
#
_entry.id   AF-A0A6I6A4V2-F1
#
_cell.length_a   1.000
_cell.length_b   1.000
_cell.length_c   1.000
_cell.angle_alpha   90.00
_cell.angle_beta   90.00
_cell.angle_gamma   90.00
#
_symmetry.space_group_name_H-M   'P 1'
#
loop_
_entity.id
_entity.type
_entity.pdbx_description
1 polymer ?
#
loop_
_entity_poly.entity_id
_entity_poly.type
_entity_poly.pdbx_seq_one_letter_code
_entity_poly.pdbx_strand_id
1 'polypeptide(L)' 'MADELLAIVVARGGWDLEVTDARTWVRLAAGRITYDVDVLADALRARYTSDAVPDLGRVLPLL' A
#
# COMPACT_ATOMS: atom_id res chain seq x y z
N MET A 1 -5.11 12.20 -0.17
CA MET A 1 -4.83 11.59 1.16
C MET A 1 -4.34 10.16 1.00
N ALA A 2 -5.13 9.28 0.37
CA ALA A 2 -4.72 7.90 0.07
C ALA A 2 -3.51 7.87 -0.87
N ASP A 3 -3.58 8.69 -1.93
CA ASP A 3 -2.52 9.07 -2.87
C ASP A 3 -1.23 9.56 -2.18
N GLU A 4 -1.32 10.55 -1.30
CA GLU A 4 -0.18 11.09 -0.55
C GLU A 4 0.50 10.02 0.34
N LEU A 5 -0.30 9.19 1.03
CA LEU A 5 0.25 8.09 1.83
C LEU A 5 0.99 7.08 0.94
N LEU A 6 0.44 6.80 -0.26
CA LEU A 6 1.10 5.94 -1.22
C LEU A 6 2.41 6.56 -1.72
N ALA A 7 2.43 7.87 -1.98
CA ALA A 7 3.63 8.59 -2.40
C ALA A 7 4.77 8.46 -1.37
N ILE A 8 4.47 8.49 -0.06
CA ILE A 8 5.46 8.26 1.00
C ILE A 8 6.04 6.84 0.93
N VAL A 9 5.20 5.82 0.71
CA VAL A 9 5.66 4.43 0.59
C VAL A 9 6.51 4.23 -0.66
N VAL A 10 6.04 4.73 -1.80
CA VAL A 10 6.75 4.69 -3.07
C VAL A 10 8.11 5.37 -2.96
N ALA A 11 8.18 6.55 -2.32
CA ALA A 11 9.44 7.26 -2.11
C ALA A 11 10.43 6.49 -1.22
N ARG A 12 9.95 5.69 -0.27
CA ARG A 12 10.80 4.88 0.63
C ARG A 12 11.23 3.55 0.02
N GLY A 13 10.40 2.99 -0.86
CA GLY A 13 10.52 1.62 -1.34
C GLY A 13 10.89 1.45 -2.81
N GLY A 14 10.71 2.50 -3.62
CA GLY A 14 11.05 2.50 -5.05
C GLY A 14 10.06 1.75 -5.96
N TRP A 15 8.84 1.47 -5.50
CA TRP A 15 7.83 0.73 -6.27
C TRP A 15 6.84 1.65 -6.98
N ASP A 16 6.29 1.23 -8.10
CA ASP A 16 5.25 1.98 -8.83
C ASP A 16 3.88 1.34 -8.61
N LEU A 17 3.13 1.89 -7.65
CA LEU A 17 1.86 1.36 -7.16
C LEU A 17 0.72 2.35 -7.40
N GLU A 18 -0.49 1.84 -7.51
CA GLU A 18 -1.72 2.61 -7.62
C GLU A 18 -2.74 2.14 -6.58
N VAL A 19 -3.56 3.07 -6.07
CA VAL A 19 -4.62 2.75 -5.10
C VAL A 19 -5.84 2.20 -5.83
N THR A 20 -6.25 0.98 -5.49
CA THR A 20 -7.48 0.34 -5.98
C THR A 20 -8.64 0.55 -5.00
N ASP A 21 -8.38 0.39 -3.69
CA ASP A 21 -9.33 0.69 -2.61
C ASP A 21 -8.70 1.63 -1.58
N ALA A 22 -9.06 2.91 -1.69
CA ALA A 22 -8.54 3.97 -0.82
C ALA A 22 -8.93 3.79 0.65
N ARG A 23 -10.09 3.20 0.95
CA ARG A 23 -10.55 3.05 2.33
C ARG A 23 -9.78 1.93 3.02
N THR A 24 -9.59 0.82 2.33
CA THR A 24 -8.81 -0.32 2.84
C THR A 24 -7.35 0.05 2.99
N TRP A 25 -6.78 0.74 1.99
CA TRP A 25 -5.41 1.27 2.04
C TRP A 25 -5.17 2.17 3.26
N VAL A 26 -6.00 3.18 3.49
CA VAL A 26 -5.84 4.11 4.62
C VAL A 26 -5.94 3.38 5.96
N ARG A 27 -6.80 2.36 6.07
CA ARG A 27 -6.93 1.57 7.30
C ARG A 27 -5.69 0.72 7.57
N LEU A 28 -5.12 0.07 6.55
CA LEU A 28 -3.85 -0.65 6.66
C LEU A 28 -2.71 0.31 7.02
N ALA A 29 -2.56 1.40 6.28
CA ALA A 29 -1.48 2.36 6.45
C ALA A 29 -1.50 3.03 7.83
N ALA A 30 -2.69 3.25 8.39
CA ALA A 30 -2.88 3.81 9.73
C ALA A 30 -2.93 2.76 10.85
N GLY A 31 -2.66 1.47 10.57
CA GLY A 31 -2.68 0.40 11.56
C GLY A 31 -4.06 0.15 12.20
N ARG A 32 -5.15 0.59 11.55
CA ARG A 32 -6.54 0.41 12.05
C ARG A 32 -7.10 -0.99 11.81
N ILE A 33 -6.40 -1.79 11.01
CA ILE A 33 -6.66 -3.22 10.81
C ILE A 33 -5.32 -3.95 10.82
N THR A 34 -5.34 -5.24 11.14
CA THR A 34 -4.16 -6.11 11.11
C THR A 34 -3.54 -6.09 9.71
N TYR A 35 -2.21 -6.01 9.64
CA TYR A 35 -1.50 -6.11 8.37
C TYR A 35 -1.65 -7.52 7.79
N ASP A 36 -2.11 -7.56 6.55
CA ASP A 36 -2.28 -8.78 5.77
C ASP A 36 -1.94 -8.45 4.30
N VAL A 37 -1.09 -9.30 3.69
CA VAL A 37 -0.57 -9.07 2.34
C VAL A 37 -1.64 -9.25 1.27
N ASP A 38 -2.61 -10.14 1.49
CA ASP A 38 -3.71 -10.36 0.55
C ASP A 38 -4.66 -9.16 0.59
N VAL A 39 -4.95 -8.63 1.79
CA VAL A 39 -5.74 -7.40 1.95
C VAL A 39 -5.01 -6.20 1.35
N LEU A 40 -3.67 -6.17 1.41
CA LEU A 40 -2.87 -5.14 0.75
C LEU A 40 -2.96 -5.25 -0.77
N ALA A 41 -2.90 -6.47 -1.32
CA ALA A 41 -3.01 -6.72 -2.75
C ALA A 41 -4.42 -6.42 -3.32
N ASP A 42 -5.46 -6.46 -2.49
CA ASP A 42 -6.79 -5.95 -2.84
C ASP A 42 -6.85 -4.41 -2.86
N ALA A 43 -6.12 -3.77 -1.94
CA ALA A 43 -6.14 -2.32 -1.78
C ALA A 43 -5.24 -1.55 -2.74
N LEU A 44 -4.13 -2.16 -3.17
CA LEU A 44 -3.14 -1.59 -4.06
C LEU A 44 -2.93 -2.50 -5.27
N ARG A 45 -2.53 -1.92 -6.39
CA ARG A 45 -2.05 -2.68 -7.55
C ARG A 45 -0.71 -2.15 -8.01
N ALA A 46 0.14 -3.04 -8.54
CA ALA A 46 1.29 -2.59 -9.30
C ALA A 46 0.82 -2.03 -10.64
N ARG A 47 1.44 -0.94 -11.07
CA ARG A 47 1.06 -0.28 -12.32
C ARG A 47 1.42 -1.11 -13.55
N TYR A 48 2.52 -1.84 -13.46
CA TYR A 48 2.96 -2.77 -14.49
C TYR A 48 2.47 -4.18 -14.13
N THR A 49 1.74 -4.81 -15.05
CA THR A 49 1.09 -6.12 -14.83
C THR A 49 2.07 -7.28 -14.63
N SER A 50 3.36 -7.06 -14.92
CA SER A 50 4.43 -8.02 -14.64
C SER A 50 4.98 -7.93 -13.22
N ASP A 51 4.56 -6.92 -12.46
CA ASP A 51 5.03 -6.67 -11.09
C ASP A 51 3.93 -7.09 -10.10
N ALA A 52 4.33 -7.73 -9.00
CA ALA A 52 3.43 -8.10 -7.91
C ALA A 52 3.44 -7.00 -6.84
N VAL A 53 2.33 -6.84 -6.11
CA VAL A 53 2.31 -5.91 -4.97
C VAL A 53 3.35 -6.39 -3.94
N PRO A 54 4.37 -5.57 -3.61
CA PRO A 54 5.42 -5.96 -2.69
C PRO A 54 4.88 -6.02 -1.25
N ASP A 55 5.52 -6.83 -0.41
CA ASP A 55 5.24 -6.79 1.02
C ASP A 55 5.72 -5.46 1.62
N LEU A 56 4.77 -4.72 2.19
CA LEU A 56 4.99 -3.40 2.80
C LEU A 56 5.06 -3.47 4.34
N GLY A 57 5.15 -4.66 4.94
CA GLY A 57 5.14 -4.85 6.39
C GLY A 57 6.30 -4.13 7.10
N ARG A 58 7.40 -3.87 6.38
CA ARG A 58 8.57 -3.12 6.89
C ARG A 58 8.42 -1.60 6.89
N VAL A 59 7.46 -1.05 6.14
CA VAL A 59 7.23 0.40 5.97
C VAL A 59 5.93 0.87 6.61
N LEU A 60 5.05 -0.05 7.00
CA LEU A 60 3.80 0.20 7.70
C LEU A 60 3.88 -0.23 9.19
N PRO A 61 3.01 0.32 10.06
CA PRO A 61 2.12 1.45 9.83
C PRO A 61 2.88 2.79 9.77
N LEU A 62 2.28 3.81 9.15
CA LEU A 62 2.85 5.15 9.00
C LEU A 62 2.49 6.11 10.15
N LEU A 63 1.58 5.70 11.05
CA LEU A 63 0.99 6.51 12.12
C LEU A 63 1.03 5.78 13.46
#